data_AF-A0A970T014-F1
#
_entry.id   AF-A0A970T014-F1
#
_cell.length_a   1.000
_cell.length_b   1.000
_cell.length_c   1.000
_cell.angle_alpha   90.00
_cell.angle_beta   90.00
_cell.angle_gamma   90.00
#
_symmetry.space_group_name_H-M   'P 1'
#
loop_
_entity.id
_entity.type
_entity.pdbx_description
1 polymer ?
#
loop_
_entity_poly.entity_id
_entity_poly.type
_entity_poly.pdbx_seq_one_letter_code
_entity_poly.pdbx_strand_id
1 'polypeptide(L)'
;MSVSKLAGALLLTLGFGIAQETGRLAVIEELPMTAVGQHSPAVSSNGAWCAYLRYAVHGQGDLSQDLYVRSMDGSTERRITNSSLVYHPTWRNEMGRIVCVAVPRRVSAERRPGLYQVDPSGQTEPILIQGFARGDIPFAPVVSPDGEKLVYLHYTNDRSRPTDMAVFVLNLKTMRLLGELPQPKDGFRISEASGPWWQSPRHIRVLGERATEDGLETSIYEADINGGDWRKVYTLKNAPGACSFAFSLSTGRLAWLQDSVDVGRQDLIIADKDGKDGQRVTTIMRPYKHLPRPFANDIQWMPDGRALVVTSGANLMLLRFGKPGEGGIDASKANMLRIYNALMQYAYDHGGQLPHWDHNPEAHGVPGRDPWFWITALGDTYLPGGEALHCALDPRNRNQVPSSYLFNRGLAGRIFDNEAQKRNLIILEEAQTWHDQGRLVLYTDGSFEVIPPIE
;
A
#
# COMPACT_ATOMS: atom_id res chain seq x y z
N MET A 1 68.59 -6.13 7.52
CA MET A 1 67.60 -6.19 8.63
C MET A 1 67.20 -4.74 8.93
N SER A 2 66.25 -4.16 8.20
CA SER A 2 64.79 -4.10 8.47
C SER A 2 64.46 -3.53 9.85
N VAL A 3 63.86 -2.33 9.89
CA VAL A 3 62.49 -2.03 10.38
C VAL A 3 62.19 -0.51 10.29
N SER A 4 61.08 -0.19 9.62
CA SER A 4 60.16 0.98 9.75
C SER A 4 60.64 2.44 9.61
N LYS A 5 60.01 3.21 8.71
CA LYS A 5 58.94 4.19 9.04
C LYS A 5 58.50 5.02 7.81
N LEU A 6 57.16 5.08 7.65
CA LEU A 6 56.30 6.14 7.10
C LEU A 6 56.75 7.00 5.91
N ALA A 7 56.00 6.90 4.81
CA ALA A 7 55.44 8.08 4.14
C ALA A 7 54.08 7.68 3.53
N GLY A 8 53.03 8.40 3.93
CA GLY A 8 51.65 8.14 3.53
C GLY A 8 51.33 8.66 2.14
N ALA A 9 50.53 7.89 1.41
CA ALA A 9 49.75 8.36 0.28
C ALA A 9 48.27 8.12 0.62
N LEU A 10 47.56 9.21 0.90
CA LEU A 10 46.12 9.24 1.09
C LEU A 10 45.47 9.08 -0.30
N LEU A 11 45.12 7.85 -0.67
CA LEU A 11 44.30 7.57 -1.86
C LEU A 11 42.83 7.76 -1.48
N LEU A 12 42.29 8.93 -1.83
CA LEU A 12 40.86 9.19 -1.93
C LEU A 12 40.29 8.30 -3.04
N THR A 13 39.77 7.14 -2.69
CA THR A 13 38.90 6.36 -3.57
C THR A 13 37.54 7.05 -3.64
N LEU A 14 37.36 7.91 -4.63
CA LEU A 14 36.06 8.24 -5.21
C LEU A 14 35.53 6.96 -5.89
N GLY A 15 34.87 6.11 -5.11
CA GLY A 15 34.12 4.99 -5.63
C GLY A 15 32.82 5.48 -6.27
N PHE A 16 32.87 5.92 -7.54
CA PHE A 16 31.73 5.87 -8.42
C PHE A 16 31.44 4.39 -8.72
N GLY A 17 30.82 3.71 -7.76
CA GLY A 17 30.17 2.43 -7.99
C GLY A 17 28.84 2.70 -8.68
N ILE A 18 28.86 2.84 -10.01
CA ILE A 18 27.67 2.52 -10.81
C ILE A 18 27.54 1.00 -10.70
N ALA A 19 26.92 0.55 -9.62
CA ALA A 19 26.42 -0.80 -9.54
C ALA A 19 25.27 -0.88 -10.54
N GLN A 20 25.52 -1.58 -11.64
CA GLN A 20 24.56 -1.92 -12.66
C GLN A 20 23.49 -2.85 -12.04
N GLU A 21 22.46 -2.29 -11.38
CA GLU A 21 21.30 -3.01 -10.83
C GLU A 21 20.38 -3.51 -11.96
N THR A 22 20.85 -4.50 -12.71
CA THR A 22 20.07 -5.16 -13.76
C THR A 22 19.35 -6.37 -13.15
N GLY A 23 18.12 -6.18 -12.67
CA GLY A 23 17.21 -7.29 -12.33
C GLY A 23 16.26 -7.11 -11.15
N ARG A 24 16.38 -6.04 -10.35
CA ARG A 24 15.47 -5.79 -9.22
C ARG A 24 14.15 -5.19 -9.68
N LEU A 25 13.05 -5.60 -9.06
CA LEU A 25 11.74 -4.99 -9.33
C LEU A 25 11.66 -3.67 -8.55
N ALA A 26 11.37 -2.57 -9.22
CA ALA A 26 11.20 -1.26 -8.59
C ALA A 26 9.74 -0.81 -8.66
N VAL A 27 9.35 0.11 -7.77
CA VAL A 27 8.13 0.90 -7.96
C VAL A 27 8.42 1.97 -9.00
N ILE A 28 7.63 2.00 -10.06
CA ILE A 28 7.89 2.82 -11.24
C ILE A 28 6.87 3.94 -11.43
N GLU A 29 5.73 3.83 -10.75
CA GLU A 29 4.67 4.82 -10.75
C GLU A 29 3.86 4.68 -9.46
N GLU A 30 3.44 5.81 -8.89
CA GLU A 30 2.60 5.90 -7.72
C GLU A 30 1.41 6.82 -7.95
N LEU A 31 0.23 6.22 -7.97
CA LEU A 31 -1.01 6.93 -8.21
C LEU A 31 -1.85 6.90 -6.93
N PRO A 32 -2.04 8.03 -6.23
CA PRO A 32 -2.98 8.11 -5.14
C PRO A 32 -4.36 7.89 -5.73
N MET A 33 -5.05 6.90 -5.20
CA MET A 33 -6.41 6.61 -5.60
C MET A 33 -7.34 7.52 -4.79
N THR A 34 -7.16 7.60 -3.47
CA THR A 34 -8.08 8.29 -2.55
C THR A 34 -7.36 9.23 -1.60
N ALA A 35 -8.07 10.18 -1.01
CA ALA A 35 -7.46 11.24 -0.18
C ALA A 35 -7.57 11.06 1.35
N VAL A 36 -8.52 10.28 1.92
CA VAL A 36 -8.59 10.06 3.39
C VAL A 36 -9.39 8.80 3.78
N GLY A 37 -8.94 8.06 4.81
CA GLY A 37 -9.70 7.13 5.63
C GLY A 37 -10.04 5.79 4.98
N GLN A 38 -9.18 5.28 4.10
CA GLN A 38 -9.45 4.07 3.30
C GLN A 38 -8.59 2.88 3.68
N HIS A 39 -9.12 1.67 3.57
CA HIS A 39 -8.35 0.43 3.77
C HIS A 39 -9.02 -0.79 3.12
N SER A 40 -8.37 -1.95 3.26
CA SER A 40 -8.86 -3.23 2.75
C SER A 40 -9.24 -3.20 1.29
N PRO A 41 -8.27 -2.87 0.40
CA PRO A 41 -8.51 -2.87 -1.03
C PRO A 41 -8.88 -4.27 -1.50
N ALA A 42 -9.86 -4.31 -2.39
CA ALA A 42 -10.38 -5.47 -3.08
C ALA A 42 -10.43 -5.16 -4.58
N VAL A 43 -9.56 -5.72 -5.40
CA VAL A 43 -9.52 -5.52 -6.86
C VAL A 43 -10.33 -6.62 -7.53
N SER A 44 -11.17 -6.20 -8.48
CA SER A 44 -11.99 -7.10 -9.31
C SER A 44 -11.13 -7.95 -10.25
N SER A 45 -11.63 -9.12 -10.66
CA SER A 45 -10.87 -10.07 -11.51
C SER A 45 -10.46 -9.51 -12.87
N ASN A 46 -11.21 -8.53 -13.41
CA ASN A 46 -10.88 -7.84 -14.65
C ASN A 46 -10.00 -6.59 -14.43
N GLY A 47 -9.69 -6.24 -13.19
CA GLY A 47 -8.85 -5.09 -12.84
C GLY A 47 -9.49 -3.73 -13.13
N ALA A 48 -10.80 -3.66 -13.40
CA ALA A 48 -11.46 -2.39 -13.71
C ALA A 48 -11.95 -1.64 -12.48
N TRP A 49 -12.21 -2.37 -11.39
CA TRP A 49 -12.79 -1.84 -10.16
C TRP A 49 -11.99 -2.21 -8.92
N CYS A 50 -11.91 -1.27 -7.98
CA CYS A 50 -11.45 -1.47 -6.61
C CYS A 50 -12.59 -1.22 -5.64
N ALA A 51 -12.91 -2.19 -4.81
CA ALA A 51 -13.73 -2.02 -3.62
C ALA A 51 -12.81 -1.74 -2.43
N TYR A 52 -13.29 -0.95 -1.48
CA TYR A 52 -12.51 -0.56 -0.30
C TYR A 52 -13.43 -0.04 0.79
N LEU A 53 -12.90 0.12 2.00
CA LEU A 53 -13.67 0.55 3.16
C LEU A 53 -13.31 1.98 3.55
N ARG A 54 -14.34 2.82 3.75
CA ARG A 54 -14.22 4.20 4.23
C ARG A 54 -14.75 4.35 5.64
N TYR A 55 -13.97 5.00 6.50
CA TYR A 55 -14.42 5.41 7.82
C TYR A 55 -15.27 6.68 7.78
N ALA A 56 -16.30 6.72 8.63
CA ALA A 56 -17.00 7.94 8.97
C ALA A 56 -17.19 8.03 10.50
N VAL A 57 -16.84 9.19 11.06
CA VAL A 57 -17.17 9.56 12.44
C VAL A 57 -18.45 10.38 12.41
N HIS A 58 -19.49 9.95 13.11
CA HIS A 58 -20.76 10.67 13.20
C HIS A 58 -20.76 11.62 14.40
N GLY A 59 -21.64 12.62 14.42
CA GLY A 59 -21.65 13.70 15.42
C GLY A 59 -21.82 13.28 16.90
N GLN A 60 -22.08 12.01 17.18
CA GLN A 60 -22.15 11.42 18.54
C GLN A 60 -20.90 10.61 18.91
N GLY A 61 -19.85 10.63 18.08
CA GLY A 61 -18.65 9.81 18.24
C GLY A 61 -18.77 8.38 17.70
N ASP A 62 -19.92 8.01 17.14
CA ASP A 62 -20.12 6.71 16.50
C ASP A 62 -19.25 6.56 15.26
N LEU A 63 -18.56 5.42 15.14
CA LEU A 63 -17.80 5.04 13.95
C LEU A 63 -18.64 4.16 13.03
N SER A 64 -18.61 4.43 11.72
CA SER A 64 -19.04 3.47 10.69
C SER A 64 -17.94 3.18 9.70
N GLN A 65 -18.02 1.99 9.11
CA GLN A 65 -17.17 1.52 8.02
C GLN A 65 -18.07 1.11 6.88
N ASP A 66 -18.04 1.88 5.80
CA ASP A 66 -18.89 1.63 4.65
C ASP A 66 -18.05 1.16 3.47
N LEU A 67 -18.63 0.24 2.70
CA LEU A 67 -18.06 -0.26 1.47
C LEU A 67 -18.26 0.75 0.35
N TYR A 68 -17.18 1.05 -0.34
CA TYR A 68 -17.15 1.86 -1.55
C TYR A 68 -16.58 1.03 -2.70
N VAL A 69 -16.96 1.41 -3.91
CA VAL A 69 -16.41 0.88 -5.15
C VAL A 69 -16.03 2.06 -6.03
N ARG A 70 -14.84 1.99 -6.63
CA ARG A 70 -14.35 2.95 -7.60
C ARG A 70 -13.79 2.27 -8.83
N SER A 71 -13.83 2.96 -9.96
CA SER A 71 -13.08 2.56 -11.14
C SER A 71 -11.58 2.81 -10.92
N MET A 72 -10.75 1.98 -11.53
CA MET A 72 -9.28 2.13 -11.44
C MET A 72 -8.77 3.39 -12.14
N ASP A 73 -9.50 3.88 -13.16
CA ASP A 73 -9.22 5.17 -13.82
C ASP A 73 -9.69 6.39 -13.01
N GLY A 74 -10.38 6.18 -11.88
CA GLY A 74 -10.90 7.24 -11.02
C GLY A 74 -12.12 7.99 -11.55
N SER A 75 -12.65 7.64 -12.73
CA SER A 75 -13.82 8.29 -13.33
C SER A 75 -15.11 8.11 -12.54
N THR A 76 -15.22 7.04 -11.76
CA THR A 76 -16.43 6.68 -11.03
C THR A 76 -16.09 6.25 -9.60
N GLU A 77 -16.86 6.75 -8.64
CA GLU A 77 -16.83 6.29 -7.26
C GLU A 77 -18.26 6.26 -6.69
N ARG A 78 -18.57 5.22 -5.92
CA ARG A 78 -19.88 5.07 -5.29
C ARG A 78 -19.78 4.36 -3.96
N ARG A 79 -20.63 4.76 -3.03
CA ARG A 79 -20.89 4.06 -1.78
C ARG A 79 -21.87 2.91 -2.05
N ILE A 80 -21.54 1.71 -1.59
CA ILE A 80 -22.35 0.51 -1.77
C ILE A 80 -23.20 0.22 -0.53
N THR A 81 -22.60 0.31 0.66
CA THR A 81 -23.33 0.05 1.92
C THR A 81 -23.57 1.35 2.67
N ASN A 82 -24.67 1.41 3.42
CA ASN A 82 -24.96 2.53 4.30
C ASN A 82 -25.10 2.04 5.74
N SER A 83 -24.35 2.65 6.67
CA SER A 83 -24.54 2.54 8.12
C SER A 83 -24.32 1.13 8.68
N SER A 84 -23.26 0.47 8.20
CA SER A 84 -22.83 -0.85 8.67
C SER A 84 -21.41 -0.78 9.23
N LEU A 85 -20.97 -1.81 9.95
CA LEU A 85 -19.55 -2.08 10.14
C LEU A 85 -19.19 -3.21 9.17
N VAL A 86 -18.54 -2.87 8.06
CA VAL A 86 -18.15 -3.81 7.01
C VAL A 86 -16.64 -4.02 7.05
N TYR A 87 -16.19 -5.27 6.87
CA TYR A 87 -14.79 -5.66 6.86
C TYR A 87 -14.46 -6.56 5.68
N HIS A 88 -13.20 -6.50 5.24
CA HIS A 88 -12.57 -7.43 4.30
C HIS A 88 -13.41 -7.75 3.05
N PRO A 89 -13.69 -6.76 2.18
CA PRO A 89 -14.35 -7.04 0.92
C PRO A 89 -13.48 -7.95 0.04
N THR A 90 -14.12 -8.79 -0.75
CA THR A 90 -13.48 -9.59 -1.80
C THR A 90 -14.45 -9.79 -2.94
N TRP A 91 -13.98 -9.79 -4.19
CA TRP A 91 -14.87 -9.87 -5.35
C TRP A 91 -15.28 -11.31 -5.64
N ARG A 92 -16.59 -11.49 -5.85
CA ARG A 92 -17.18 -12.71 -6.40
C ARG A 92 -17.48 -12.46 -7.87
N ASN A 93 -16.55 -12.90 -8.72
CA ASN A 93 -16.60 -12.95 -10.19
C ASN A 93 -16.95 -11.64 -10.94
N GLU A 94 -16.98 -11.70 -12.28
CA GLU A 94 -17.16 -10.54 -13.17
C GLU A 94 -18.53 -9.85 -13.07
N MET A 95 -19.53 -10.49 -12.43
CA MET A 95 -20.88 -9.92 -12.27
C MET A 95 -20.95 -8.84 -11.19
N GLY A 96 -19.82 -8.49 -10.59
CA GLY A 96 -19.69 -7.31 -9.75
C GLY A 96 -20.24 -7.46 -8.32
N ARG A 97 -20.42 -8.70 -7.84
CA ARG A 97 -20.79 -8.96 -6.44
C ARG A 97 -19.56 -8.95 -5.55
N ILE A 98 -19.73 -8.47 -4.33
CA ILE A 98 -18.68 -8.39 -3.31
C ILE A 98 -19.11 -9.25 -2.13
N VAL A 99 -18.23 -10.12 -1.67
CA VAL A 99 -18.37 -10.80 -0.38
C VAL A 99 -17.67 -9.97 0.68
N CYS A 100 -18.30 -9.77 1.83
CA CYS A 100 -17.70 -9.07 2.95
C CYS A 100 -18.18 -9.65 4.28
N VAL A 101 -17.45 -9.31 5.34
CA VAL A 101 -17.95 -9.47 6.71
C VAL A 101 -18.76 -8.24 7.06
N ALA A 102 -19.97 -8.39 7.58
CA ALA A 102 -20.75 -7.24 8.05
C ALA A 102 -21.32 -7.48 9.44
N VAL A 103 -21.25 -6.44 10.26
CA VAL A 103 -21.88 -6.32 11.58
C VAL A 103 -22.97 -5.26 11.47
N PRO A 104 -24.26 -5.67 11.35
CA PRO A 104 -25.36 -4.72 11.24
C PRO A 104 -25.50 -3.86 12.51
N ARG A 105 -25.81 -2.57 12.36
CA ARG A 105 -26.09 -1.66 13.50
C ARG A 105 -27.21 -2.14 14.42
N ARG A 106 -28.19 -2.85 13.86
CA ARG A 106 -29.29 -3.47 14.61
C ARG A 106 -29.27 -4.97 14.37
N VAL A 107 -29.02 -5.72 15.43
CA VAL A 107 -29.04 -7.19 15.40
C VAL A 107 -30.50 -7.66 15.52
N SER A 108 -30.92 -8.52 14.61
CA SER A 108 -32.24 -9.19 14.62
C SER A 108 -32.10 -10.67 14.24
N ALA A 109 -33.21 -11.41 14.16
CA ALA A 109 -33.19 -12.77 13.61
C ALA A 109 -32.69 -12.81 12.15
N GLU A 110 -32.99 -11.75 11.38
CA GLU A 110 -32.69 -11.65 9.95
C GLU A 110 -31.38 -10.89 9.65
N ARG A 111 -30.84 -10.15 10.63
CA ARG A 111 -29.61 -9.33 10.48
C ARG A 111 -28.67 -9.60 11.63
N ARG A 112 -27.62 -10.39 11.40
CA ARG A 112 -26.60 -10.77 12.41
C ARG A 112 -25.18 -10.55 11.88
N PRO A 113 -24.16 -10.44 12.74
CA PRO A 113 -22.77 -10.52 12.31
C PRO A 113 -22.54 -11.76 11.44
N GLY A 114 -21.82 -11.63 10.32
CA GLY A 114 -21.54 -12.76 9.44
C GLY A 114 -21.02 -12.37 8.06
N LEU A 115 -21.03 -13.34 7.15
CA LEU A 115 -20.67 -13.15 5.75
C LEU A 115 -21.89 -12.73 4.93
N TYR A 116 -21.71 -11.67 4.15
CA TYR A 116 -22.73 -11.11 3.28
C TYR A 116 -22.20 -11.02 1.85
N GLN A 117 -23.12 -11.12 0.89
CA GLN A 117 -22.87 -10.68 -0.47
C GLN A 117 -23.59 -9.36 -0.69
N VAL A 118 -22.91 -8.46 -1.38
CA VAL A 118 -23.43 -7.16 -1.75
C VAL A 118 -23.32 -7.02 -3.25
N ASP A 119 -24.40 -6.61 -3.89
CA ASP A 119 -24.43 -6.36 -5.32
C ASP A 119 -24.02 -4.90 -5.62
N PRO A 120 -23.87 -4.54 -6.91
CA PRO A 120 -23.64 -3.17 -7.31
C PRO A 120 -24.71 -2.18 -6.82
N SER A 121 -25.98 -2.55 -6.71
CA SER A 121 -27.04 -1.64 -6.29
C SER A 121 -27.00 -1.32 -4.79
N GLY A 122 -26.17 -2.02 -4.02
CA GLY A 122 -26.12 -1.94 -2.56
C GLY A 122 -27.08 -2.93 -1.88
N GLN A 123 -27.78 -3.77 -2.65
CA GLN A 123 -28.56 -4.86 -2.12
C GLN A 123 -27.64 -5.85 -1.41
N THR A 124 -27.92 -6.06 -0.13
CA THR A 124 -27.11 -6.89 0.76
C THR A 124 -27.90 -8.14 1.15
N GLU A 125 -27.32 -9.31 0.93
CA GLU A 125 -27.92 -10.61 1.23
C GLU A 125 -26.96 -11.45 2.08
N PRO A 126 -27.43 -12.14 3.13
CA PRO A 126 -26.58 -13.02 3.92
C PRO A 126 -26.15 -14.25 3.09
N ILE A 127 -24.88 -14.63 3.16
CA ILE A 127 -24.34 -15.86 2.52
C ILE A 127 -24.54 -17.06 3.45
N LEU A 128 -24.28 -16.86 4.74
CA LEU A 128 -24.43 -17.87 5.77
C LEU A 128 -25.32 -17.29 6.88
N ILE A 129 -26.52 -17.85 7.03
CA ILE A 129 -27.34 -17.64 8.23
C ILE A 129 -27.18 -18.90 9.07
N GLN A 130 -26.35 -18.86 10.13
CA GLN A 130 -26.57 -19.57 11.40
C GLN A 130 -25.34 -19.50 12.30
N GLY A 131 -25.58 -19.24 13.59
CA GLY A 131 -24.68 -19.64 14.67
C GLY A 131 -24.13 -18.51 15.53
N PHE A 132 -23.87 -17.34 14.95
CA PHE A 132 -22.99 -16.40 15.61
C PHE A 132 -23.68 -15.59 16.72
N ALA A 133 -23.34 -15.92 17.97
CA ALA A 133 -23.51 -15.01 19.10
C ALA A 133 -22.62 -13.77 18.90
N ARG A 134 -22.86 -12.71 19.68
CA ARG A 134 -21.98 -11.52 19.69
C ARG A 134 -20.56 -11.97 20.09
N GLY A 135 -19.64 -12.08 19.14
CA GLY A 135 -18.25 -12.53 19.35
C GLY A 135 -17.74 -13.61 18.38
N ASP A 136 -18.63 -14.20 17.59
CA ASP A 136 -18.33 -15.34 16.71
C ASP A 136 -18.36 -14.86 15.25
N ILE A 137 -17.32 -14.17 14.77
CA ILE A 137 -17.36 -13.45 13.48
C ILE A 137 -16.35 -14.11 12.53
N PRO A 138 -16.74 -14.48 11.30
CA PRO A 138 -15.79 -14.96 10.30
C PRO A 138 -14.85 -13.83 9.87
N PHE A 139 -13.62 -14.21 9.54
CA PHE A 139 -12.53 -13.29 9.28
C PHE A 139 -11.87 -13.55 7.92
N ALA A 140 -11.26 -12.50 7.36
CA ALA A 140 -10.48 -12.53 6.12
C ALA A 140 -11.04 -13.44 5.00
N PRO A 141 -12.32 -13.26 4.58
CA PRO A 141 -12.88 -14.01 3.46
C PRO A 141 -12.10 -13.75 2.17
N VAL A 142 -11.82 -14.81 1.42
CA VAL A 142 -11.19 -14.72 0.09
C VAL A 142 -11.83 -15.71 -0.88
N VAL A 143 -12.37 -15.18 -1.98
CA VAL A 143 -12.99 -15.98 -3.03
C VAL A 143 -11.91 -16.66 -3.87
N SER A 144 -12.16 -17.92 -4.25
CA SER A 144 -11.26 -18.69 -5.10
C SER A 144 -11.14 -18.07 -6.49
N PRO A 145 -10.05 -18.34 -7.23
CA PRO A 145 -9.83 -17.73 -8.54
C PRO A 145 -10.89 -18.12 -9.58
N ASP A 146 -11.51 -19.29 -9.42
CA ASP A 146 -12.63 -19.77 -10.23
C ASP A 146 -14.00 -19.18 -9.81
N GLY A 147 -14.06 -18.42 -8.71
CA GLY A 147 -15.27 -17.81 -8.16
C GLY A 147 -16.25 -18.80 -7.50
N GLU A 148 -15.90 -20.08 -7.40
CA GLU A 148 -16.83 -21.12 -6.94
C GLU A 148 -16.78 -21.36 -5.43
N LYS A 149 -15.70 -20.98 -4.77
CA LYS A 149 -15.43 -21.29 -3.36
C LYS A 149 -15.03 -20.02 -2.63
N LEU A 150 -15.27 -20.04 -1.33
CA LEU A 150 -14.86 -19.02 -0.40
C LEU A 150 -14.11 -19.72 0.73
N VAL A 151 -12.92 -19.24 1.07
CA VAL A 151 -12.30 -19.58 2.34
C VAL A 151 -12.33 -18.38 3.27
N TYR A 152 -12.47 -18.66 4.55
CA TYR A 152 -12.45 -17.66 5.61
C TYR A 152 -11.81 -18.27 6.86
N LEU A 153 -11.30 -17.41 7.73
CA LEU A 153 -10.79 -17.80 9.03
C LEU A 153 -11.88 -17.67 10.09
N HIS A 154 -11.85 -18.56 11.06
CA HIS A 154 -12.71 -18.51 12.24
C HIS A 154 -12.07 -19.34 13.36
N TYR A 155 -12.49 -19.14 14.61
CA TYR A 155 -12.05 -20.04 15.68
C TYR A 155 -12.45 -21.49 15.38
N THR A 156 -11.56 -22.42 15.70
CA THR A 156 -11.76 -23.87 15.49
C THR A 156 -12.97 -24.40 16.27
N ASN A 157 -13.63 -25.43 15.73
CA ASN A 157 -14.65 -26.16 16.48
C ASN A 157 -14.06 -27.09 17.55
N ASP A 158 -12.74 -27.30 17.56
CA ASP A 158 -12.07 -28.07 18.60
C ASP A 158 -12.12 -27.33 19.94
N ARG A 159 -12.99 -27.79 20.83
CA ARG A 159 -13.19 -27.23 22.17
C ARG A 159 -11.95 -27.30 23.07
N SER A 160 -10.96 -28.12 22.73
CA SER A 160 -9.70 -28.17 23.47
C SER A 160 -8.77 -26.99 23.14
N ARG A 161 -9.02 -26.29 22.02
CA ARG A 161 -8.22 -25.16 21.54
C ARG A 161 -9.11 -24.01 21.05
N PRO A 162 -10.03 -23.48 21.88
CA PRO A 162 -11.10 -22.59 21.44
C PRO A 162 -10.64 -21.22 20.90
N THR A 163 -9.35 -20.88 21.08
CA THR A 163 -8.75 -19.63 20.60
C THR A 163 -7.94 -19.81 19.31
N ASP A 164 -7.75 -21.04 18.84
CA ASP A 164 -6.98 -21.32 17.63
C ASP A 164 -7.81 -20.99 16.39
N MET A 165 -7.17 -20.35 15.41
CA MET A 165 -7.78 -20.07 14.12
C MET A 165 -7.78 -21.31 13.23
N ALA A 166 -8.87 -21.48 12.48
CA ALA A 166 -9.08 -22.55 11.51
C ALA A 166 -9.50 -21.97 10.16
N VAL A 167 -9.25 -22.74 9.10
CA VAL A 167 -9.73 -22.41 7.75
C VAL A 167 -11.04 -23.14 7.50
N PHE A 168 -12.06 -22.39 7.12
CA PHE A 168 -13.34 -22.94 6.69
C PHE A 168 -13.51 -22.77 5.19
N VAL A 169 -14.16 -23.75 4.55
CA VAL A 169 -14.42 -23.74 3.11
C VAL A 169 -15.93 -23.74 2.85
N LEU A 170 -16.39 -22.78 2.07
CA LEU A 170 -17.78 -22.65 1.64
C LEU A 170 -17.84 -22.81 0.11
N ASN A 171 -18.80 -23.60 -0.37
CA ASN A 171 -19.16 -23.62 -1.78
C ASN A 171 -20.13 -22.48 -2.09
N LEU A 172 -19.72 -21.53 -2.92
CA LEU A 172 -20.52 -20.36 -3.28
C LEU A 172 -21.62 -20.67 -4.30
N LYS A 173 -21.50 -21.74 -5.08
CA LYS A 173 -22.52 -22.15 -6.04
C LYS A 173 -23.73 -22.75 -5.34
N THR A 174 -23.47 -23.62 -4.36
CA THR A 174 -24.53 -24.28 -3.57
C THR A 174 -24.88 -23.54 -2.29
N MET A 175 -24.09 -22.53 -1.91
CA MET A 175 -24.20 -21.82 -0.63
C MET A 175 -24.15 -22.78 0.56
N ARG A 176 -23.27 -23.79 0.49
CA ARG A 176 -23.12 -24.83 1.54
C ARG A 176 -21.74 -24.79 2.14
N LEU A 177 -21.68 -24.88 3.47
CA LEU A 177 -20.43 -25.08 4.20
C LEU A 177 -19.90 -26.48 3.90
N LEU A 178 -18.69 -26.56 3.37
CA LEU A 178 -17.99 -27.83 3.14
C LEU A 178 -17.35 -28.34 4.43
N GLY A 179 -16.88 -27.42 5.27
CA GLY A 179 -16.39 -27.73 6.62
C GLY A 179 -15.16 -26.93 7.02
N GLU A 180 -14.65 -27.26 8.20
CA GLU A 180 -13.33 -26.84 8.71
C GLU A 180 -12.25 -27.75 8.11
N LEU A 181 -11.13 -27.17 7.67
CA LEU A 181 -9.95 -27.96 7.32
C LEU A 181 -9.33 -28.57 8.58
N PRO A 182 -8.82 -29.82 8.52
CA PRO A 182 -8.04 -30.43 9.60
C PRO A 182 -7.00 -29.46 10.18
N GLN A 183 -6.90 -29.42 11.51
CA GLN A 183 -5.90 -28.58 12.18
C GLN A 183 -4.47 -29.03 11.83
N PRO A 184 -3.50 -28.10 11.77
CA PRO A 184 -2.12 -28.47 11.46
C PRO A 184 -1.51 -29.38 12.52
N LYS A 185 -0.90 -30.50 12.06
CA LYS A 185 -0.29 -31.50 12.95
C LYS A 185 1.06 -31.07 13.54
N ASP A 186 1.77 -30.17 12.84
CA ASP A 186 3.14 -29.74 13.19
C ASP A 186 3.20 -28.69 14.32
N GLY A 187 2.06 -28.43 14.98
CA GLY A 187 1.96 -27.58 16.16
C GLY A 187 2.09 -26.07 15.90
N PHE A 188 1.99 -25.63 14.64
CA PHE A 188 1.87 -24.19 14.35
C PHE A 188 0.43 -23.73 14.50
N ARG A 189 0.25 -22.46 14.85
CA ARG A 189 -1.04 -21.77 14.87
C ARG A 189 -1.19 -20.89 13.64
N ILE A 190 -2.37 -20.77 13.07
CA ILE A 190 -2.63 -19.80 12.01
C ILE A 190 -2.57 -18.39 12.62
N SER A 191 -1.76 -17.51 12.04
CA SER A 191 -1.55 -16.14 12.53
C SER A 191 -2.79 -15.28 12.27
N GLU A 192 -3.14 -14.40 13.22
CA GLU A 192 -4.14 -13.34 13.00
C GLU A 192 -3.65 -12.26 12.04
N ALA A 193 -2.34 -12.19 11.77
CA ALA A 193 -1.79 -11.38 10.70
C ALA A 193 -2.00 -12.01 9.31
N SER A 194 -2.54 -13.25 9.25
CA SER A 194 -2.85 -13.95 8.02
C SER A 194 -4.23 -13.54 7.49
N GLY A 195 -4.27 -13.03 6.26
CA GLY A 195 -5.38 -13.35 5.36
C GLY A 195 -5.00 -14.63 4.61
N PRO A 196 -5.87 -15.65 4.47
CA PRO A 196 -5.58 -16.76 3.58
C PRO A 196 -5.49 -16.25 2.14
N TRP A 197 -4.71 -16.92 1.30
CA TRP A 197 -4.69 -16.62 -0.13
C TRP A 197 -4.65 -17.89 -0.97
N TRP A 198 -5.16 -17.79 -2.19
CA TRP A 198 -5.22 -18.91 -3.12
C TRP A 198 -3.93 -19.01 -3.95
N GLN A 199 -3.34 -20.20 -3.97
CA GLN A 199 -2.25 -20.55 -4.89
C GLN A 199 -2.79 -21.18 -6.18
N SER A 200 -3.98 -21.78 -6.10
CA SER A 200 -4.74 -22.37 -7.19
C SER A 200 -6.19 -22.55 -6.72
N PRO A 201 -7.16 -22.92 -7.58
CA PRO A 201 -8.53 -23.23 -7.13
C PRO A 201 -8.67 -24.37 -6.09
N ARG A 202 -7.57 -25.09 -5.79
CA ARG A 202 -7.54 -26.21 -4.83
C ARG A 202 -6.59 -26.01 -3.65
N HIS A 203 -5.68 -25.04 -3.73
CA HIS A 203 -4.64 -24.87 -2.71
C HIS A 203 -4.70 -23.47 -2.11
N ILE A 204 -4.72 -23.43 -0.79
CA ILE A 204 -4.68 -22.20 0.00
C ILE A 204 -3.37 -22.13 0.77
N ARG A 205 -2.91 -20.91 1.01
CA ARG A 205 -1.78 -20.62 1.87
C ARG A 205 -2.19 -19.69 3.00
N VAL A 206 -1.51 -19.84 4.12
CA VAL A 206 -1.65 -19.01 5.33
C VAL A 206 -0.29 -18.73 5.93
N LEU A 207 -0.24 -17.68 6.74
CA LEU A 207 0.86 -17.44 7.66
C LEU A 207 0.63 -18.27 8.93
N GLY A 208 1.59 -19.09 9.28
CA GLY A 208 1.61 -19.87 10.51
C GLY A 208 2.72 -19.44 11.44
N GLU A 209 2.43 -19.42 12.73
CA GLU A 209 3.35 -19.06 13.79
C GLU A 209 3.66 -20.27 14.66
N ARG A 210 4.92 -20.40 15.06
CA ARG A 210 5.35 -21.43 16.01
C ARG A 210 6.31 -20.83 17.03
N ALA A 211 6.05 -21.03 18.30
CA ALA A 211 7.02 -20.71 19.34
C ALA A 211 8.22 -21.66 19.21
N THR A 212 9.42 -21.10 19.25
CA THR A 212 10.70 -21.80 19.21
C THR A 212 11.59 -21.29 20.35
N GLU A 213 12.72 -21.95 20.59
CA GLU A 213 13.70 -21.49 21.58
C GLU A 213 14.24 -20.07 21.25
N ASP A 214 14.32 -19.73 19.95
CA ASP A 214 14.80 -18.45 19.44
C ASP A 214 13.69 -17.38 19.30
N GLY A 215 12.47 -17.68 19.75
CA GLY A 215 11.31 -16.78 19.67
C GLY A 215 10.21 -17.28 18.73
N LEU A 216 9.43 -16.34 18.17
CA LEU A 216 8.29 -16.67 17.31
C LEU A 216 8.74 -16.88 15.87
N GLU A 217 8.76 -18.13 15.41
CA GLU A 217 8.98 -18.47 14.00
C GLU A 217 7.71 -18.20 13.21
N THR A 218 7.84 -17.47 12.09
CA THR A 218 6.75 -17.22 11.16
C THR A 218 7.04 -17.90 9.82
N SER A 219 6.12 -18.76 9.36
CA SER A 219 6.29 -19.57 8.15
C SER A 219 5.03 -19.54 7.29
N ILE A 220 5.20 -19.71 5.98
CA ILE A 220 4.11 -19.92 5.03
C ILE A 220 3.77 -21.40 5.01
N TYR A 221 2.50 -21.73 5.17
CA TYR A 221 1.99 -23.08 5.05
C TYR A 221 0.96 -23.17 3.93
N GLU A 222 0.85 -24.34 3.32
CA GLU A 222 -0.10 -24.62 2.23
C GLU A 222 -0.93 -25.85 2.57
N ALA A 223 -2.21 -25.85 2.18
CA ALA A 223 -3.11 -26.99 2.28
C ALA A 223 -3.96 -27.18 1.01
N ASP A 224 -4.27 -28.43 0.67
CA ASP A 224 -5.35 -28.78 -0.27
C ASP A 224 -6.71 -28.67 0.45
N ILE A 225 -7.64 -27.92 -0.12
CA ILE A 225 -8.96 -27.69 0.47
C ILE A 225 -9.86 -28.93 0.56
N ASN A 226 -9.54 -30.01 -0.18
CA ASN A 226 -10.32 -31.24 -0.18
C ASN A 226 -9.82 -32.30 0.81
N GLY A 227 -8.57 -32.18 1.26
CA GLY A 227 -7.90 -33.19 2.10
C GLY A 227 -7.29 -32.65 3.39
N GLY A 228 -6.91 -31.38 3.43
CA GLY A 228 -6.38 -30.74 4.64
C GLY A 228 -4.95 -31.13 5.02
N ASP A 229 -4.18 -31.73 4.12
CA ASP A 229 -2.76 -32.03 4.38
C ASP A 229 -1.94 -30.74 4.31
N TRP A 230 -1.56 -30.24 5.48
CA TRP A 230 -0.72 -29.06 5.63
C TRP A 230 0.74 -29.38 5.35
N ARG A 231 1.42 -28.50 4.61
CA ARG A 231 2.87 -28.52 4.44
C ARG A 231 3.48 -27.15 4.68
N LYS A 232 4.63 -27.11 5.36
CA LYS A 232 5.46 -25.89 5.45
C LYS A 232 6.10 -25.63 4.08
N VAL A 233 5.88 -24.44 3.53
CA VAL A 233 6.46 -23.99 2.25
C VAL A 233 7.79 -23.30 2.50
N TYR A 234 7.81 -22.33 3.41
CA TYR A 234 8.99 -21.52 3.68
C TYR A 234 8.91 -20.83 5.04
N THR A 235 10.04 -20.66 5.70
CA THR A 235 10.17 -19.88 6.93
C THR A 235 10.69 -18.49 6.58
N LEU A 236 9.92 -17.45 6.93
CA LEU A 236 10.28 -16.07 6.62
C LEU A 236 11.52 -15.66 7.41
N LYS A 237 12.52 -15.12 6.72
CA LYS A 237 13.76 -14.63 7.32
C LYS A 237 13.69 -13.12 7.43
N ASN A 238 14.06 -12.56 8.59
CA ASN A 238 14.14 -11.12 8.83
C ASN A 238 12.85 -10.35 8.47
N ALA A 239 11.69 -10.91 8.86
CA ALA A 239 10.38 -10.34 8.56
C ALA A 239 9.64 -9.90 9.84
N PRO A 240 10.15 -8.89 10.57
CA PRO A 240 9.55 -8.46 11.83
C PRO A 240 8.14 -7.90 11.60
N GLY A 241 7.15 -8.40 12.33
CA GLY A 241 5.77 -7.90 12.20
C GLY A 241 5.16 -8.13 10.80
N ALA A 242 5.59 -9.16 10.08
CA ALA A 242 5.06 -9.48 8.76
C ALA A 242 3.52 -9.66 8.79
N CYS A 243 2.82 -8.98 7.90
CA CYS A 243 1.37 -8.93 7.82
C CYS A 243 0.89 -8.57 6.41
N SER A 244 -0.44 -8.63 6.18
CA SER A 244 -1.09 -8.26 4.91
C SER A 244 -0.41 -8.93 3.71
N PHE A 245 -0.59 -10.23 3.53
CA PHE A 245 0.00 -10.96 2.41
C PHE A 245 -0.91 -10.90 1.18
N ALA A 246 -0.33 -10.67 0.01
CA ALA A 246 -1.03 -10.73 -1.26
C ALA A 246 -0.24 -11.53 -2.29
N PHE A 247 -0.93 -12.44 -2.99
CA PHE A 247 -0.34 -13.29 -4.01
C PHE A 247 -0.92 -13.00 -5.39
N SER A 248 -0.04 -12.91 -6.38
CA SER A 248 -0.41 -12.79 -7.79
C SER A 248 -0.33 -14.15 -8.47
N LEU A 249 -1.48 -14.66 -8.91
CA LEU A 249 -1.57 -15.93 -9.65
C LEU A 249 -0.92 -15.86 -11.03
N SER A 250 -0.98 -14.69 -11.68
CA SER A 250 -0.46 -14.50 -13.04
C SER A 250 1.07 -14.48 -13.08
N THR A 251 1.71 -13.90 -12.06
CA THR A 251 3.16 -13.76 -12.00
C THR A 251 3.85 -14.68 -11.01
N GLY A 252 3.09 -15.34 -10.12
CA GLY A 252 3.65 -16.12 -9.02
C GLY A 252 4.48 -15.26 -8.07
N ARG A 253 4.05 -14.03 -7.79
CA ARG A 253 4.74 -13.11 -6.88
C ARG A 253 3.99 -13.02 -5.56
N LEU A 254 4.72 -13.04 -4.47
CA LEU A 254 4.18 -12.77 -3.14
C LEU A 254 4.60 -11.36 -2.70
N ALA A 255 3.67 -10.62 -2.10
CA ALA A 255 3.95 -9.37 -1.44
C ALA A 255 3.47 -9.42 0.01
N TRP A 256 4.15 -8.70 0.90
CA TRP A 256 3.69 -8.47 2.28
C TRP A 256 4.20 -7.14 2.82
N LEU A 257 3.60 -6.71 3.92
CA LEU A 257 4.07 -5.59 4.71
C LEU A 257 4.80 -6.09 5.95
N GLN A 258 5.86 -5.41 6.35
CA GLN A 258 6.54 -5.69 7.61
C GLN A 258 6.96 -4.41 8.31
N ASP A 259 7.32 -4.50 9.58
CA ASP A 259 7.75 -3.34 10.35
C ASP A 259 9.04 -2.76 9.78
N SER A 260 9.01 -1.45 9.51
CA SER A 260 10.20 -0.71 9.10
C SER A 260 11.01 -0.28 10.32
N VAL A 261 12.28 0.03 10.11
CA VAL A 261 13.13 0.68 11.12
C VAL A 261 12.59 2.08 11.45
N ASP A 262 11.97 2.74 10.46
CA ASP A 262 11.36 4.06 10.65
C ASP A 262 10.03 3.93 11.41
N VAL A 263 9.95 4.61 12.56
CA VAL A 263 8.75 4.59 13.41
C VAL A 263 7.52 5.08 12.64
N GLY A 264 6.43 4.31 12.72
CA GLY A 264 5.17 4.65 12.04
C GLY A 264 5.13 4.24 10.56
N ARG A 265 6.10 3.46 10.08
CA ARG A 265 6.18 3.01 8.69
C ARG A 265 6.22 1.50 8.55
N GLN A 266 5.93 1.02 7.35
CA GLN A 266 6.04 -0.38 6.98
C GLN A 266 6.81 -0.51 5.67
N ASP A 267 7.64 -1.53 5.59
CA ASP A 267 8.34 -1.88 4.37
C ASP A 267 7.45 -2.81 3.53
N LEU A 268 7.25 -2.46 2.25
CA LEU A 268 6.63 -3.35 1.27
C LEU A 268 7.69 -4.27 0.69
N ILE A 269 7.50 -5.57 0.90
CA ILE A 269 8.41 -6.60 0.39
C ILE A 269 7.74 -7.34 -0.76
N ILE A 270 8.51 -7.63 -1.81
CA ILE A 270 8.10 -8.53 -2.90
C ILE A 270 9.10 -9.69 -2.97
N ALA A 271 8.58 -10.91 -3.09
CA ALA A 271 9.36 -12.14 -3.15
C ALA A 271 8.86 -13.05 -4.28
N ASP A 272 9.57 -14.17 -4.45
CA ASP A 272 9.04 -15.29 -5.22
C ASP A 272 7.74 -15.85 -4.61
N LYS A 273 7.06 -16.73 -5.34
CA LYS A 273 5.78 -17.32 -4.89
C LYS A 273 5.85 -17.97 -3.52
N ASP A 274 7.00 -18.52 -3.15
CA ASP A 274 7.21 -19.28 -1.94
C ASP A 274 7.72 -18.41 -0.78
N GLY A 275 7.93 -17.10 -1.03
CA GLY A 275 8.39 -16.12 -0.05
C GLY A 275 9.91 -15.98 0.05
N LYS A 276 10.68 -16.66 -0.81
CA LYS A 276 12.14 -16.57 -0.85
C LYS A 276 12.58 -15.33 -1.61
N ASP A 277 13.79 -14.88 -1.31
CA ASP A 277 14.45 -13.74 -1.97
C ASP A 277 13.61 -12.45 -1.90
N GLY A 278 12.91 -12.25 -0.78
CA GLY A 278 12.15 -11.05 -0.51
C GLY A 278 13.02 -9.79 -0.56
N GLN A 279 12.63 -8.85 -1.41
CA GLN A 279 13.27 -7.56 -1.54
C GLN A 279 12.32 -6.44 -1.12
N ARG A 280 12.83 -5.49 -0.32
CA ARG A 280 12.10 -4.26 -0.04
C ARG A 280 12.03 -3.42 -1.30
N VAL A 281 10.83 -3.12 -1.76
CA VAL A 281 10.60 -2.31 -2.97
C VAL A 281 10.25 -0.86 -2.66
N THR A 282 9.62 -0.60 -1.52
CA THR A 282 9.36 0.76 -1.01
C THR A 282 8.99 0.71 0.48
N THR A 283 8.86 1.88 1.10
CA THR A 283 8.41 2.06 2.48
C THR A 283 7.19 2.98 2.48
N ILE A 284 6.12 2.56 3.16
CA ILE A 284 4.81 3.23 3.19
C ILE A 284 4.44 3.66 4.61
N MET A 285 3.48 4.56 4.74
CA MET A 285 2.95 4.95 6.05
C MET A 285 2.11 3.84 6.63
N ARG A 286 2.34 3.50 7.91
CA ARG A 286 1.52 2.53 8.62
C ARG A 286 0.08 3.06 8.71
N PRO A 287 -0.95 2.27 8.39
CA PRO A 287 -2.32 2.74 8.52
C PRO A 287 -2.69 3.01 9.99
N TYR A 288 -3.57 3.98 10.24
CA TYR A 288 -3.88 4.45 11.60
C TYR A 288 -4.29 3.32 12.56
N LYS A 289 -3.65 3.27 13.74
CA LYS A 289 -3.83 2.20 14.76
C LYS A 289 -5.17 2.25 15.50
N HIS A 290 -5.83 3.41 15.54
CA HIS A 290 -7.09 3.59 16.29
C HIS A 290 -8.32 3.04 15.59
N LEU A 291 -8.12 2.42 14.43
CA LEU A 291 -9.18 1.85 13.62
C LEU A 291 -9.34 0.37 14.02
N PRO A 292 -10.50 -0.05 14.57
CA PRO A 292 -10.71 -1.44 14.95
C PRO A 292 -10.70 -2.30 13.67
N ARG A 293 -9.58 -3.01 13.47
CA ARG A 293 -9.34 -3.92 12.35
C ARG A 293 -8.94 -5.27 12.95
N PRO A 294 -9.80 -6.31 12.86
CA PRO A 294 -9.46 -7.60 13.43
C PRO A 294 -8.32 -8.30 12.66
N PHE A 295 -8.15 -8.01 11.36
CA PHE A 295 -7.09 -8.58 10.52
C PHE A 295 -6.48 -7.50 9.61
N ALA A 296 -5.18 -7.62 9.32
CA ALA A 296 -4.49 -6.76 8.37
C ALA A 296 -4.68 -7.30 6.95
N ASN A 297 -5.35 -6.52 6.10
CA ASN A 297 -5.46 -6.81 4.67
C ASN A 297 -5.30 -5.48 3.95
N ASP A 298 -4.08 -4.97 3.89
CA ASP A 298 -3.80 -3.61 3.43
C ASP A 298 -3.18 -3.56 2.03
N ILE A 299 -3.01 -4.71 1.38
CA ILE A 299 -2.42 -4.79 0.04
C ILE A 299 -3.15 -5.80 -0.84
N GLN A 300 -3.27 -5.53 -2.13
CA GLN A 300 -3.70 -6.52 -3.11
C GLN A 300 -3.12 -6.28 -4.50
N TRP A 301 -2.73 -7.37 -5.17
CA TRP A 301 -2.29 -7.35 -6.55
C TRP A 301 -3.42 -7.02 -7.53
N MET A 302 -3.09 -6.26 -8.55
CA MET A 302 -3.85 -6.24 -9.80
C MET A 302 -3.79 -7.63 -10.47
N PRO A 303 -4.84 -8.06 -11.20
CA PRO A 303 -4.89 -9.38 -11.83
C PRO A 303 -3.71 -9.66 -12.79
N ASP A 304 -3.20 -8.62 -13.45
CA ASP A 304 -2.04 -8.71 -14.35
C ASP A 304 -0.69 -8.89 -13.62
N GLY A 305 -0.67 -8.74 -12.29
CA GLY A 305 0.52 -8.84 -11.46
C GLY A 305 1.56 -7.72 -11.69
N ARG A 306 1.18 -6.64 -12.38
CA ARG A 306 2.08 -5.52 -12.71
C ARG A 306 1.94 -4.35 -11.76
N ALA A 307 0.90 -4.32 -10.95
CA ALA A 307 0.68 -3.26 -9.97
C ALA A 307 -0.02 -3.81 -8.73
N LEU A 308 0.05 -3.05 -7.65
CA LEU A 308 -0.51 -3.42 -6.35
C LEU A 308 -1.22 -2.21 -5.76
N VAL A 309 -2.43 -2.42 -5.25
CA VAL A 309 -3.17 -1.41 -4.49
C VAL A 309 -2.80 -1.57 -3.01
N VAL A 310 -2.26 -0.52 -2.41
CA VAL A 310 -1.75 -0.46 -1.04
C VAL A 310 -2.52 0.57 -0.22
N THR A 311 -2.82 0.25 1.04
CA THR A 311 -3.18 1.23 2.06
C THR A 311 -1.90 1.87 2.64
N SER A 312 -1.70 3.18 2.43
CA SER A 312 -0.62 3.97 3.04
C SER A 312 -1.23 5.07 3.90
N GLY A 313 -1.10 4.95 5.22
CA GLY A 313 -1.69 5.88 6.18
C GLY A 313 -3.23 5.93 6.08
N ALA A 314 -3.75 7.00 5.51
CA ALA A 314 -5.19 7.21 5.26
C ALA A 314 -5.59 6.95 3.79
N ASN A 315 -4.64 6.66 2.91
CA ASN A 315 -4.84 6.66 1.47
C ASN A 315 -4.73 5.26 0.88
N LEU A 316 -5.42 5.05 -0.25
CA LEU A 316 -5.09 3.98 -1.19
C LEU A 316 -4.13 4.53 -2.24
N MET A 317 -3.09 3.76 -2.53
CA MET A 317 -2.12 4.02 -3.58
C MET A 317 -2.10 2.85 -4.55
N LEU A 318 -2.06 3.12 -5.85
CA LEU A 318 -1.72 2.14 -6.87
C LEU A 318 -0.22 2.27 -7.16
N LEU A 319 0.53 1.23 -6.83
CA LEU A 319 1.96 1.12 -7.08
C LEU A 319 2.17 0.24 -8.31
N ARG A 320 2.72 0.77 -9.40
CA ARG A 320 3.12 -0.06 -10.54
C ARG A 320 4.56 -0.49 -10.40
N PHE A 321 4.86 -1.68 -10.91
CA PHE A 321 6.19 -2.26 -10.87
C PHE A 321 6.74 -2.53 -12.27
N GLY A 322 8.05 -2.31 -12.41
CA GLY A 322 8.81 -2.60 -13.62
C GLY A 322 10.28 -2.74 -13.29
N LYS A 323 11.13 -2.77 -14.32
CA LYS A 323 12.58 -2.65 -14.10
C LYS A 323 12.93 -1.22 -13.69
N PRO A 324 14.04 -1.00 -12.97
CA PRO A 324 14.50 0.34 -12.66
C PRO A 324 14.77 1.09 -13.97
N GLY A 325 14.22 2.30 -14.12
CA GLY A 325 14.25 3.07 -15.36
C GLY A 325 13.09 2.78 -16.34
N GLU A 326 12.37 1.66 -16.18
CA GLU A 326 11.03 1.50 -16.77
C GLU A 326 10.06 2.23 -15.84
N GLY A 327 9.20 3.12 -16.32
CA GLY A 327 8.43 4.00 -15.44
C GLY A 327 8.30 5.37 -16.04
N GLY A 328 7.06 5.82 -16.21
CA GLY A 328 6.76 6.96 -17.05
C GLY A 328 7.26 8.26 -16.44
N ILE A 329 7.83 9.10 -17.29
CA ILE A 329 7.79 10.55 -17.17
C ILE A 329 6.48 11.08 -16.56
N ASP A 330 5.35 10.40 -16.82
CA ASP A 330 4.03 10.76 -16.31
C ASP A 330 3.91 10.66 -14.77
N ALA A 331 4.64 9.76 -14.12
CA ALA A 331 4.71 9.71 -12.66
C ALA A 331 5.51 10.91 -12.09
N SER A 332 6.64 11.24 -12.72
CA SER A 332 7.40 12.47 -12.40
C SER A 332 6.54 13.72 -12.62
N LYS A 333 5.81 13.80 -13.74
CA LYS A 333 4.85 14.89 -14.03
C LYS A 333 3.78 14.98 -12.94
N ALA A 334 3.19 13.85 -12.53
CA ALA A 334 2.17 13.83 -11.50
C ALA A 334 2.70 14.33 -10.14
N ASN A 335 3.92 13.94 -9.76
CA ASN A 335 4.55 14.42 -8.51
C ASN A 335 4.87 15.92 -8.58
N MET A 336 5.49 16.37 -9.67
CA MET A 336 5.76 17.79 -9.92
C MET A 336 4.48 18.62 -9.94
N LEU A 337 3.39 18.12 -10.52
CA LEU A 337 2.10 18.81 -10.55
C LEU A 337 1.49 18.94 -9.15
N ARG A 338 1.65 17.94 -8.27
CA ARG A 338 1.24 18.06 -6.86
C ARG A 338 2.05 19.10 -6.13
N ILE A 339 3.37 19.12 -6.32
CA ILE A 339 4.22 20.17 -5.74
C ILE A 339 3.79 21.53 -6.27
N TYR A 340 3.55 21.66 -7.57
CA TYR A 340 3.08 22.91 -8.18
C TYR A 340 1.77 23.38 -7.58
N ASN A 341 0.78 22.49 -7.44
CA ASN A 341 -0.49 22.86 -6.80
C ASN A 341 -0.28 23.31 -5.35
N ALA A 342 0.62 22.66 -4.60
CA ALA A 342 1.00 23.09 -3.25
C ALA A 342 1.69 24.46 -3.25
N LEU A 343 2.59 24.72 -4.21
CA LEU A 343 3.25 26.02 -4.41
C LEU A 343 2.23 27.12 -4.77
N MET A 344 1.24 26.81 -5.62
CA MET A 344 0.19 27.74 -6.00
C MET A 344 -0.76 28.04 -4.83
N GLN A 345 -1.12 27.02 -4.05
CA GLN A 345 -1.93 27.20 -2.85
C GLN A 345 -1.17 28.04 -1.80
N TYR A 346 0.10 27.72 -1.55
CA TYR A 346 0.97 28.53 -0.71
C TYR A 346 0.99 29.98 -1.22
N ALA A 347 1.23 30.20 -2.52
CA ALA A 347 1.29 31.55 -3.06
C ALA A 347 -0.02 32.31 -2.88
N TYR A 348 -1.15 31.67 -3.14
CA TYR A 348 -2.48 32.24 -2.91
C TYR A 348 -2.65 32.70 -1.44
N ASP A 349 -2.26 31.85 -0.49
CA ASP A 349 -2.37 32.16 0.95
C ASP A 349 -1.35 33.22 1.42
N HIS A 350 -0.31 33.48 0.63
CA HIS A 350 0.76 34.46 0.91
C HIS A 350 0.74 35.65 -0.08
N GLY A 351 -0.46 36.10 -0.49
CA GLY A 351 -0.61 37.32 -1.29
C GLY A 351 0.02 37.23 -2.68
N GLY A 352 0.00 36.04 -3.27
CA GLY A 352 0.60 35.70 -4.56
C GLY A 352 2.08 35.37 -4.49
N GLN A 353 2.75 35.44 -3.34
CA GLN A 353 4.20 35.24 -3.27
C GLN A 353 4.59 33.76 -3.24
N LEU A 354 5.45 33.34 -4.17
CA LEU A 354 6.09 32.02 -4.08
C LEU A 354 6.98 31.91 -2.82
N PRO A 355 7.27 30.68 -2.35
CA PRO A 355 8.13 30.47 -1.21
C PRO A 355 9.42 31.29 -1.29
N HIS A 356 9.80 31.88 -0.18
CA HIS A 356 11.02 32.66 -0.05
C HIS A 356 11.68 32.40 1.29
N TRP A 357 12.92 32.86 1.43
CA TRP A 357 13.61 32.81 2.71
C TRP A 357 13.00 33.85 3.65
N ASP A 358 12.15 33.42 4.58
CA ASP A 358 11.77 34.25 5.71
C ASP A 358 13.02 34.57 6.53
N HIS A 359 13.31 35.86 6.71
CA HIS A 359 14.33 36.34 7.63
C HIS A 359 13.87 36.11 9.08
N ASN A 360 13.95 34.87 9.57
CA ASN A 360 13.89 34.59 11.00
C ASN A 360 15.30 34.25 11.51
N PRO A 361 16.04 35.18 12.16
CA PRO A 361 17.45 35.01 12.51
C PRO A 361 17.74 33.93 13.56
N GLU A 362 16.72 33.41 14.24
CA GLU A 362 16.90 32.48 15.37
C GLU A 362 16.74 31.00 15.00
N ALA A 363 16.34 30.68 13.76
CA ALA A 363 16.29 29.30 13.28
C ALA A 363 17.67 28.86 12.77
N HIS A 364 18.31 27.98 13.54
CA HIS A 364 19.67 27.44 13.36
C HIS A 364 20.14 27.19 11.90
N GLY A 365 21.36 27.67 11.60
CA GLY A 365 22.29 26.97 10.69
C GLY A 365 22.43 27.51 9.26
N VAL A 366 23.10 28.66 9.12
CA VAL A 366 23.64 29.26 7.87
C VAL A 366 22.58 29.68 6.82
N PRO A 367 22.05 30.92 6.94
CA PRO A 367 21.15 31.53 5.95
C PRO A 367 21.90 31.87 4.65
N GLY A 368 21.38 31.40 3.52
CA GLY A 368 21.81 31.83 2.18
C GLY A 368 22.23 30.74 1.18
N ARG A 369 22.22 29.44 1.55
CA ARG A 369 22.63 28.36 0.63
C ARG A 369 21.70 27.16 0.51
N ASP A 370 20.71 26.97 1.38
CA ASP A 370 19.86 25.78 1.37
C ASP A 370 19.01 25.69 0.07
N PRO A 371 19.25 24.69 -0.82
CA PRO A 371 18.42 24.48 -2.00
C PRO A 371 16.98 24.08 -1.70
N TRP A 372 16.70 23.69 -0.46
CA TRP A 372 15.49 23.00 -0.07
C TRP A 372 14.57 23.85 0.81
N PHE A 373 14.85 25.16 0.93
CA PHE A 373 14.05 26.10 1.73
C PHE A 373 12.55 26.05 1.41
N TRP A 374 12.20 25.82 0.13
CA TRP A 374 10.83 25.72 -0.34
C TRP A 374 10.09 24.51 0.24
N ILE A 375 10.79 23.42 0.55
CA ILE A 375 10.21 22.23 1.21
C ILE A 375 9.79 22.61 2.63
N THR A 376 10.68 23.28 3.36
CA THR A 376 10.40 23.77 4.72
C THR A 376 9.25 24.78 4.73
N ALA A 377 9.18 25.66 3.73
CA ALA A 377 8.12 26.65 3.60
C ALA A 377 6.73 26.03 3.31
N LEU A 378 6.69 24.97 2.49
CA LEU A 378 5.44 24.23 2.27
C LEU A 378 5.05 23.43 3.53
N GLY A 379 6.04 22.79 4.17
CA GLY A 379 5.85 21.93 5.33
C GLY A 379 4.77 20.87 5.12
N ASP A 380 4.28 20.31 6.23
CA ASP A 380 3.16 19.36 6.20
C ASP A 380 1.80 20.04 5.93
N THR A 381 1.74 21.37 5.97
CA THR A 381 0.51 22.15 5.74
C THR A 381 0.04 22.05 4.29
N TYR A 382 0.95 22.29 3.35
CA TYR A 382 0.62 22.32 1.91
C TYR A 382 1.03 21.04 1.19
N LEU A 383 2.02 20.31 1.71
CA LEU A 383 2.51 19.07 1.12
C LEU A 383 2.69 17.96 2.18
N PRO A 384 1.60 17.43 2.73
CA PRO A 384 1.64 16.49 3.84
C PRO A 384 2.41 15.22 3.49
N GLY A 385 3.34 14.82 4.36
CA GLY A 385 4.02 13.53 4.28
C GLY A 385 5.12 13.44 3.22
N GLY A 386 5.42 14.50 2.48
CA GLY A 386 6.60 14.61 1.60
C GLY A 386 6.66 13.63 0.42
N GLU A 387 5.64 12.79 0.21
CA GLU A 387 5.66 11.70 -0.79
C GLU A 387 5.88 12.21 -2.22
N ALA A 388 5.42 13.43 -2.53
CA ALA A 388 5.59 14.04 -3.85
C ALA A 388 7.00 14.63 -4.07
N LEU A 389 7.84 14.75 -3.03
CA LEU A 389 9.16 15.39 -3.13
C LEU A 389 10.18 14.57 -3.94
N HIS A 390 9.90 13.29 -4.17
CA HIS A 390 10.84 12.40 -4.85
C HIS A 390 10.19 11.85 -6.13
N CYS A 391 11.00 11.69 -7.18
CA CYS A 391 10.64 10.90 -8.35
C CYS A 391 10.40 9.45 -7.87
N ALA A 392 9.44 8.76 -8.47
CA ALA A 392 9.16 7.36 -8.11
C ALA A 392 10.40 6.46 -8.26
N LEU A 393 11.28 6.81 -9.21
CA LEU A 393 12.52 6.10 -9.54
C LEU A 393 13.74 6.58 -8.72
N ASP A 394 13.59 7.58 -7.84
CA ASP A 394 14.66 8.03 -6.94
C ASP A 394 14.84 7.02 -5.80
N PRO A 395 16.02 6.36 -5.67
CA PRO A 395 16.27 5.34 -4.66
C PRO A 395 16.49 5.91 -3.25
N ARG A 396 16.56 7.23 -3.10
CA ARG A 396 16.75 7.88 -1.79
C ARG A 396 15.51 7.71 -0.90
N ASN A 397 15.71 7.70 0.42
CA ASN A 397 14.61 7.64 1.38
C ASN A 397 13.71 8.87 1.18
N ARG A 398 12.43 8.63 0.87
CA ARG A 398 11.44 9.66 0.49
C ARG A 398 11.11 10.68 1.58
N ASN A 399 11.61 10.46 2.79
CA ASN A 399 11.46 11.36 3.92
C ASN A 399 12.67 12.24 4.19
N GLN A 400 13.70 12.16 3.35
CA GLN A 400 14.95 12.87 3.57
C GLN A 400 15.13 13.92 2.47
N VAL A 401 15.40 15.16 2.89
CA VAL A 401 16.06 16.13 2.04
C VAL A 401 17.42 15.52 1.65
N PRO A 402 17.75 15.42 0.34
CA PRO A 402 17.31 16.29 -0.76
C PRO A 402 16.19 15.73 -1.65
N SER A 403 15.25 16.58 -2.08
CA SER A 403 14.19 16.23 -3.06
C SER A 403 14.78 15.83 -4.43
N SER A 404 13.99 15.15 -5.25
CA SER A 404 14.30 14.91 -6.68
C SER A 404 14.20 16.16 -7.55
N TYR A 405 13.59 17.24 -7.06
CA TYR A 405 13.24 18.42 -7.86
C TYR A 405 13.86 19.69 -7.28
N LEU A 406 14.48 20.51 -8.12
CA LEU A 406 15.03 21.80 -7.73
C LEU A 406 14.02 22.89 -8.01
N PHE A 407 13.71 23.70 -7.00
CA PHE A 407 12.96 24.93 -7.17
C PHE A 407 13.84 26.02 -7.78
N ASN A 408 13.32 26.75 -8.76
CA ASN A 408 14.00 27.89 -9.33
C ASN A 408 14.11 29.03 -8.33
N ARG A 409 15.27 29.13 -7.67
CA ARG A 409 15.58 30.15 -6.68
C ARG A 409 15.39 31.59 -7.20
N GLY A 410 15.52 31.82 -8.49
CA GLY A 410 15.29 33.12 -9.10
C GLY A 410 13.83 33.61 -8.97
N LEU A 411 12.89 32.70 -8.69
CA LEU A 411 11.47 32.97 -8.49
C LEU A 411 11.08 33.13 -7.01
N ALA A 412 12.00 32.90 -6.07
CA ALA A 412 11.70 32.99 -4.65
C ALA A 412 11.12 34.37 -4.27
N GLY A 413 9.97 34.39 -3.61
CA GLY A 413 9.30 35.61 -3.14
C GLY A 413 8.70 36.48 -4.23
N ARG A 414 8.78 36.06 -5.50
CA ARG A 414 8.12 36.78 -6.58
C ARG A 414 6.61 36.61 -6.49
N ILE A 415 5.89 37.71 -6.71
CA ILE A 415 4.44 37.73 -6.80
C ILE A 415 4.03 37.08 -8.12
N PHE A 416 3.23 36.04 -8.02
CA PHE A 416 2.73 35.20 -9.10
C PHE A 416 1.35 35.66 -9.59
N ASP A 417 1.15 36.98 -9.64
CA ASP A 417 -0.16 37.61 -9.82
C ASP A 417 -0.11 38.57 -11.02
N ASN A 418 0.07 38.02 -12.23
CA ASN A 418 -0.34 38.63 -13.50
C ASN A 418 -0.01 37.74 -14.72
N GLU A 419 -0.95 37.68 -15.67
CA GLU A 419 -0.84 37.05 -17.00
C GLU A 419 0.47 37.39 -17.75
N ALA A 420 1.08 38.56 -17.48
CA ALA A 420 2.35 38.99 -18.08
C ALA A 420 3.62 38.29 -17.55
N GLN A 421 3.54 37.60 -16.40
CA GLN A 421 4.64 36.86 -15.78
C GLN A 421 4.55 35.33 -15.95
N LYS A 422 3.48 34.81 -16.58
CA LYS A 422 3.41 33.46 -17.18
C LYS A 422 4.32 33.33 -18.41
N ARG A 423 5.49 33.97 -18.41
CA ARG A 423 6.57 33.57 -19.32
C ARG A 423 6.92 32.14 -18.93
N ASN A 424 7.11 31.23 -19.88
CA ASN A 424 7.55 29.83 -19.68
C ASN A 424 8.88 29.76 -18.91
N LEU A 425 8.85 30.14 -17.64
CA LEU A 425 9.96 30.10 -16.71
C LEU A 425 9.86 28.78 -15.99
N ILE A 426 11.00 28.14 -15.82
CA ILE A 426 11.08 26.88 -15.10
C ILE A 426 10.81 27.18 -13.63
N ILE A 427 9.80 26.53 -13.04
CA ILE A 427 9.54 26.60 -11.60
C ILE A 427 10.17 25.42 -10.86
N LEU A 428 10.11 24.22 -11.45
CA LEU A 428 10.74 23.02 -10.95
C LEU A 428 11.51 22.33 -12.10
N GLU A 429 12.69 21.82 -11.80
CA GLU A 429 13.43 20.92 -12.69
C GLU A 429 13.88 19.68 -11.93
N GLU A 430 14.01 18.55 -12.61
CA GLU A 430 14.65 17.37 -12.02
C GLU A 430 16.12 17.66 -11.71
N ALA A 431 16.53 17.41 -10.46
CA ALA A 431 17.90 17.58 -10.01
C ALA A 431 18.86 16.62 -10.74
N GLN A 432 18.35 15.45 -11.11
CA GLN A 432 19.01 14.44 -11.92
C GLN A 432 17.96 13.61 -12.66
N THR A 433 18.34 13.06 -13.80
CA THR A 433 17.46 12.22 -14.62
C THR A 433 17.38 10.81 -14.06
N TRP A 434 16.18 10.34 -13.78
CA TRP A 434 15.92 8.99 -13.26
C TRP A 434 15.21 8.06 -14.26
N HIS A 435 14.77 8.61 -15.40
CA HIS A 435 14.10 7.90 -16.49
C HIS A 435 14.86 8.09 -17.80
N ASP A 436 14.62 7.22 -18.79
CA ASP A 436 15.37 7.18 -20.05
C ASP A 436 15.10 8.36 -21.01
N GLN A 437 14.09 9.20 -20.73
CA GLN A 437 13.64 10.25 -21.67
C GLN A 437 14.41 11.58 -21.58
N GLY A 438 15.25 11.79 -20.56
CA GLY A 438 15.92 13.08 -20.30
C GLY A 438 15.48 13.73 -18.99
N ARG A 439 15.72 15.03 -18.83
CA ARG A 439 15.40 15.78 -17.60
C ARG A 439 14.05 16.46 -17.72
N LEU A 440 13.12 16.15 -16.81
CA LEU A 440 11.81 16.80 -16.78
C LEU A 440 11.90 18.20 -16.17
N VAL A 441 11.16 19.13 -16.78
CA VAL A 441 11.03 20.51 -16.37
C VAL A 441 9.54 20.88 -16.32
N LEU A 442 9.14 21.58 -15.25
CA LEU A 442 7.81 22.16 -15.10
C LEU A 442 7.89 23.68 -15.17
N TYR A 443 7.01 24.26 -15.98
CA TYR A 443 6.89 25.69 -16.18
C TYR A 443 5.86 26.34 -15.26
N THR A 444 5.96 27.66 -15.13
CA THR A 444 5.06 28.52 -14.36
C THR A 444 3.60 28.49 -14.83
N ASP A 445 3.32 28.04 -16.05
CA ASP A 445 1.96 27.85 -16.59
C ASP A 445 1.40 26.43 -16.36
N GLY A 446 2.16 25.57 -15.69
CA GLY A 446 1.81 24.17 -15.44
C GLY A 446 2.15 23.22 -16.60
N SER A 447 2.76 23.72 -17.68
CA SER A 447 3.22 22.88 -18.79
C SER A 447 4.56 22.18 -18.48
N PHE A 448 4.82 21.06 -19.17
CA PHE A 448 6.01 20.24 -18.99
C PHE A 448 6.84 20.16 -20.26
N GLU A 449 8.16 20.08 -20.11
CA GLU A 449 9.09 19.77 -21.18
C GLU A 449 10.15 18.77 -20.73
N VAL A 450 10.60 17.95 -21.67
CA VAL A 450 11.71 17.02 -21.48
C VAL A 450 12.94 17.60 -22.15
N ILE A 451 13.93 17.96 -21.36
CA ILE A 451 15.21 18.41 -21.87
C ILE A 451 16.09 17.18 -22.08
N PRO A 452 16.54 16.88 -23.32
CA PRO A 452 17.45 15.76 -23.56
C PRO A 452 18.74 15.91 -22.72
N PRO A 453 19.41 14.79 -22.36
CA PRO A 453 20.73 14.89 -21.75
C PRO A 453 21.68 15.64 -22.68
N ILE A 454 22.44 16.59 -22.12
CA ILE A 454 23.50 17.28 -22.87
C ILE A 454 24.58 16.22 -23.18
N GLU A 455 24.85 15.98 -24.45
CA GLU A 455 25.92 15.07 -24.93
C GLU A 455 27.31 15.48 -24.43
#